data_AF-A0A925CLH1-F1
#
_entry.id   AF-A0A925CLH1-F1
#
_cell.length_a   1.000
_cell.length_b   1.000
_cell.length_c   1.000
_cell.angle_alpha   90.00
_cell.angle_beta   90.00
_cell.angle_gamma   90.00
#
_symmetry.space_group_name_H-M   'P 1'
#
loop_
_entity.id
_entity.type
_entity.pdbx_description
1 polymer ?
#
loop_
_entity_poly.entity_id
_entity_poly.type
_entity_poly.pdbx_seq_one_letter_code
_entity_poly.pdbx_strand_id
1 'polypeptide(L)'
;MNSFRGLLGLKHAPSQERGKDPAVNIHCDEFEVNNWIVSEFVASTLVPIVGVHPFPLNELFLMVSAVCRLKPDYIVEWGTHLGKSARIFYETSKRFGLDIAIHSVDLPDDTAHQEHPGLQRGVLVKGLHEVTLHQGDGLTVCLEIHNRIGKPNSTLVFIDGDHTHASVKRELTGVMTHMPDANILLHDTFYQSEKSGYNVGPYTAIAEAMAVAPNRYRRLSTDTGLPGMTLLYQLTKVPGL
;
A
#
# COMPACT_ATOMS: atom_id res chain seq x y z
N MET A 1 42.78 -38.94 -8.57
CA MET A 1 41.39 -38.81 -9.08
C MET A 1 40.79 -37.57 -8.39
N ASN A 2 41.22 -36.36 -8.73
CA ASN A 2 40.78 -35.51 -9.85
C ASN A 2 39.27 -35.48 -10.13
N SER A 3 38.72 -34.27 -9.94
CA SER A 3 37.62 -33.67 -10.71
C SER A 3 36.20 -34.16 -10.40
N PHE A 4 35.45 -33.38 -9.59
CA PHE A 4 34.09 -32.89 -9.90
C PHE A 4 33.58 -31.85 -8.86
N ARG A 5 34.45 -30.97 -8.36
CA ARG A 5 34.05 -29.78 -7.59
C ARG A 5 34.26 -28.54 -8.45
N GLY A 6 33.29 -28.25 -9.32
CA GLY A 6 33.42 -27.13 -10.25
C GLY A 6 32.23 -26.97 -11.17
N LEU A 7 31.00 -27.09 -10.67
CA LEU A 7 29.80 -26.76 -11.45
C LEU A 7 28.62 -26.54 -10.51
N LEU A 8 28.63 -25.36 -9.90
CA LEU A 8 27.50 -24.59 -9.35
C LEU A 8 28.15 -23.56 -8.44
N GLY A 9 28.60 -22.46 -9.06
CA GLY A 9 29.02 -21.27 -8.35
C GLY A 9 27.83 -20.66 -7.63
N LEU A 10 27.43 -21.26 -6.51
CA LEU A 10 26.70 -20.58 -5.46
C LEU A 10 27.67 -19.59 -4.84
N LYS A 11 27.82 -18.45 -5.52
CA LYS A 11 28.34 -17.24 -4.90
C LYS A 11 27.55 -17.05 -3.61
N HIS A 12 28.27 -16.87 -2.51
CA HIS A 12 27.69 -16.42 -1.26
C HIS A 12 26.66 -15.34 -1.56
N ALA A 13 25.47 -15.47 -0.99
CA ALA A 13 24.47 -14.41 -1.01
C ALA A 13 25.18 -13.12 -0.60
N PRO A 14 25.11 -12.05 -1.41
CA PRO A 14 25.75 -10.80 -1.05
C PRO A 14 25.19 -10.36 0.30
N SER A 15 26.10 -9.96 1.19
CA SER A 15 25.78 -9.18 2.39
C SER A 15 24.76 -8.10 2.02
N GLN A 16 23.61 -8.06 2.70
CA GLN A 16 22.51 -7.14 2.42
C GLN A 16 22.99 -5.69 2.38
N GLU A 17 23.24 -5.15 1.18
CA GLU A 17 23.36 -3.71 0.98
C GLU A 17 21.96 -3.09 1.23
N ARG A 18 21.86 -2.23 2.24
CA ARG A 18 20.75 -1.27 2.35
C ARG A 18 20.60 -0.58 0.98
N GLY A 19 19.39 -0.68 0.44
CA GLY A 19 19.18 -0.74 -1.00
C GLY A 19 19.24 0.60 -1.69
N LYS A 20 19.78 0.58 -2.91
CA LYS A 20 19.62 1.63 -3.92
C LYS A 20 18.15 2.05 -4.01
N ASP A 21 17.89 3.35 -3.87
CA ASP A 21 16.56 3.96 -3.98
C ASP A 21 15.97 3.63 -5.38
N PRO A 22 14.78 2.99 -5.46
CA PRO A 22 14.18 2.67 -6.73
C PRO A 22 13.46 3.88 -7.37
N ALA A 23 13.20 4.97 -6.65
CA ALA A 23 12.62 6.16 -7.23
C ALA A 23 13.61 6.82 -8.20
N VAL A 24 13.17 7.06 -9.44
CA VAL A 24 13.97 7.70 -10.50
C VAL A 24 13.20 8.90 -11.05
N ASN A 25 13.91 9.81 -11.73
CA ASN A 25 13.31 11.00 -12.36
C ASN A 25 12.40 11.77 -11.39
N ILE A 26 12.86 11.96 -10.14
CA ILE A 26 12.01 12.45 -9.05
C ILE A 26 11.42 13.85 -9.28
N HIS A 27 12.02 14.61 -10.18
CA HIS A 27 11.61 15.95 -10.59
C HIS A 27 10.58 15.98 -11.72
N CYS A 28 10.26 14.82 -12.32
CA CYS A 28 9.22 14.69 -13.33
C CYS A 28 7.84 14.52 -12.68
N ASP A 29 6.80 14.93 -13.41
CA ASP A 29 5.42 14.78 -12.97
C ASP A 29 4.99 13.30 -13.07
N GLU A 30 5.57 12.54 -13.99
CA GLU A 30 5.39 11.09 -14.19
C GLU A 30 5.85 10.28 -12.99
N PHE A 31 5.02 9.31 -12.63
CA PHE A 31 5.38 8.31 -11.64
C PHE A 31 6.30 7.28 -12.29
N GLU A 32 7.51 7.15 -11.75
CA GLU A 32 8.49 6.20 -12.25
C GLU A 32 9.31 5.64 -11.09
N VAL A 33 9.51 4.33 -11.15
CA VAL A 33 10.45 3.59 -10.29
C VAL A 33 11.21 2.58 -11.13
N ASN A 34 12.37 2.16 -10.66
CA ASN A 34 13.11 1.06 -11.26
C ASN A 34 12.45 -0.29 -10.93
N ASN A 35 11.68 -0.81 -11.89
CA ASN A 35 10.97 -2.07 -11.74
C ASN A 35 11.89 -3.27 -11.50
N TRP A 36 13.16 -3.27 -11.90
CA TRP A 36 14.07 -4.38 -11.59
C TRP A 36 14.37 -4.46 -10.09
N ILE A 37 14.65 -3.32 -9.46
CA ILE A 37 14.89 -3.24 -8.01
C ILE A 37 13.64 -3.64 -7.23
N VAL A 38 12.48 -3.12 -7.64
CA VAL A 38 11.18 -3.46 -7.02
C VAL A 38 10.89 -4.96 -7.17
N SER A 39 11.05 -5.51 -8.38
CA SER A 39 10.77 -6.92 -8.67
C SER A 39 11.67 -7.86 -7.89
N GLU A 40 12.98 -7.56 -7.82
CA GLU A 40 13.93 -8.36 -7.03
C GLU A 40 13.55 -8.37 -5.55
N PHE A 41 13.21 -7.20 -4.97
CA PHE A 41 12.77 -7.12 -3.59
C PHE A 41 11.48 -7.91 -3.34
N VAL A 42 10.47 -7.74 -4.20
CA VAL A 42 9.19 -8.43 -4.06
C VAL A 42 9.39 -9.94 -4.14
N ALA A 43 10.11 -10.44 -5.14
CA ALA A 43 10.32 -11.87 -5.34
C ALA A 43 11.18 -12.50 -4.23
N SER A 44 12.24 -11.81 -3.78
CA SER A 44 13.19 -12.37 -2.81
C SER A 44 12.79 -12.17 -1.36
N THR A 45 11.94 -11.18 -1.05
CA THR A 45 11.61 -10.79 0.33
C THR A 45 10.11 -10.81 0.61
N LEU A 46 9.30 -10.07 -0.14
CA LEU A 46 7.87 -9.97 0.17
C LEU A 46 7.12 -11.28 -0.06
N VAL A 47 7.31 -11.92 -1.22
CA VAL A 47 6.62 -13.19 -1.55
C VAL A 47 6.91 -14.28 -0.49
N PRO A 48 8.15 -14.49 -0.02
CA PRO A 48 8.41 -15.42 1.09
C PRO A 48 7.71 -15.07 2.42
N ILE A 49 7.44 -13.80 2.71
CA ILE A 49 6.87 -13.34 4.00
C ILE A 49 5.34 -13.32 3.95
N VAL A 50 4.76 -12.70 2.92
CA VAL A 50 3.31 -12.45 2.84
C VAL A 50 2.61 -13.30 1.77
N GLY A 51 3.36 -14.00 0.91
CA GLY A 51 2.82 -14.73 -0.24
C GLY A 51 2.40 -13.82 -1.38
N VAL A 52 1.53 -14.34 -2.25
CA VAL A 52 0.91 -13.62 -3.38
C VAL A 52 -0.62 -13.50 -3.24
N HIS A 53 -1.12 -13.74 -2.04
CA HIS A 53 -2.53 -13.58 -1.68
C HIS A 53 -2.64 -12.82 -0.35
N PRO A 54 -3.55 -11.83 -0.23
CA PRO A 54 -4.53 -11.41 -1.24
C PRO A 54 -3.92 -10.64 -2.41
N PHE A 55 -2.75 -10.02 -2.23
CA PHE A 55 -2.13 -9.16 -3.23
C PHE A 55 -1.27 -9.93 -4.24
N PRO A 56 -1.66 -10.03 -5.53
CA PRO A 56 -0.83 -10.59 -6.59
C PRO A 56 0.41 -9.70 -6.86
N LEU A 57 1.34 -10.20 -7.67
CA LEU A 57 2.63 -9.55 -7.90
C LEU A 57 2.52 -8.11 -8.39
N ASN A 58 1.58 -7.81 -9.29
CA ASN A 58 1.32 -6.46 -9.81
C ASN A 58 0.88 -5.49 -8.71
N GLU A 59 0.09 -5.95 -7.74
CA GLU A 59 -0.31 -5.13 -6.60
C GLU A 59 0.82 -4.96 -5.60
N LEU A 60 1.58 -6.02 -5.31
CA LEU A 60 2.80 -5.91 -4.51
C LEU A 60 3.78 -4.90 -5.13
N PHE A 61 3.92 -4.90 -6.46
CA PHE A 61 4.72 -3.91 -7.17
C PHE A 61 4.17 -2.51 -6.96
N LEU A 62 2.85 -2.29 -7.09
CA LEU A 62 2.25 -0.97 -6.89
C LEU A 62 2.40 -0.47 -5.45
N MET A 63 2.17 -1.32 -4.45
CA MET A 63 2.33 -0.99 -3.03
C MET A 63 3.77 -0.53 -2.72
N VAL A 64 4.76 -1.32 -3.15
CA VAL A 64 6.19 -0.98 -2.95
C VAL A 64 6.55 0.30 -3.70
N SER A 65 6.11 0.42 -4.95
CA SER A 65 6.42 1.58 -5.78
C SER A 65 5.83 2.86 -5.19
N ALA A 66 4.59 2.81 -4.69
CA ALA A 66 3.91 3.92 -4.05
C ALA A 66 4.73 4.45 -2.85
N VAL A 67 5.15 3.56 -1.96
CA VAL A 67 5.97 3.92 -0.79
C VAL A 67 7.30 4.53 -1.22
N CYS A 68 8.01 3.90 -2.15
CA CYS A 68 9.33 4.37 -2.56
C CYS A 68 9.30 5.70 -3.33
N ARG A 69 8.29 5.91 -4.18
CA ARG A 69 8.18 7.14 -4.98
C ARG A 69 7.64 8.31 -4.17
N LEU A 70 6.66 8.06 -3.30
CA LEU A 70 5.95 9.11 -2.54
C LEU A 70 6.58 9.41 -1.19
N LYS A 71 7.42 8.50 -0.67
CA LYS A 71 8.18 8.63 0.59
C LYS A 71 7.32 9.22 1.73
N PRO A 72 6.19 8.57 2.08
CA PRO A 72 5.30 9.09 3.11
C PRO A 72 6.00 9.11 4.48
N ASP A 73 5.74 10.14 5.28
CA ASP A 73 6.24 10.20 6.67
C ASP A 73 5.50 9.17 7.55
N TYR A 74 4.24 8.91 7.22
CA TYR A 74 3.44 7.85 7.83
C TYR A 74 2.42 7.28 6.86
N ILE A 75 2.02 6.05 7.15
CA ILE A 75 0.99 5.31 6.43
C ILE A 75 -0.13 5.01 7.42
N VAL A 76 -1.38 5.27 7.02
CA VAL A 76 -2.56 4.73 7.72
C VAL A 76 -3.23 3.75 6.78
N GLU A 77 -3.46 2.54 7.25
CA GLU A 77 -4.18 1.51 6.52
C GLU A 77 -5.28 0.91 7.37
N TRP A 78 -6.40 0.53 6.76
CA TRP A 78 -7.45 -0.20 7.45
C TRP A 78 -7.95 -1.41 6.66
N GLY A 79 -8.42 -2.40 7.42
CA GLY A 79 -8.58 -3.78 6.94
C GLY A 79 -7.41 -4.68 7.36
N THR A 80 -6.86 -4.47 8.57
CA THR A 80 -5.63 -5.14 9.02
C THR A 80 -5.62 -6.64 8.75
N HIS A 81 -6.70 -7.35 9.08
CA HIS A 81 -6.77 -8.80 9.04
C HIS A 81 -5.51 -9.42 9.69
N LEU A 82 -4.76 -10.30 9.02
CA LEU A 82 -3.52 -10.87 9.56
C LEU A 82 -2.33 -9.89 9.59
N GLY A 83 -2.46 -8.70 9.00
CA GLY A 83 -1.45 -7.64 8.94
C GLY A 83 -0.54 -7.70 7.71
N LYS A 84 -1.00 -8.26 6.59
CA LYS A 84 -0.16 -8.41 5.37
C LYS A 84 0.17 -7.07 4.73
N SER A 85 -0.80 -6.17 4.60
CA SER A 85 -0.61 -4.80 4.07
C SER A 85 0.42 -4.03 4.90
N ALA A 86 0.19 -3.94 6.22
CA ALA A 86 1.14 -3.34 7.16
C ALA A 86 2.53 -3.99 7.10
N ARG A 87 2.60 -5.32 6.96
CA ARG A 87 3.88 -6.03 6.84
C ARG A 87 4.63 -5.67 5.55
N ILE A 88 3.92 -5.52 4.42
CA ILE A 88 4.52 -5.07 3.15
C ILE A 88 5.12 -3.67 3.32
N PHE A 89 4.38 -2.74 3.92
CA PHE A 89 4.88 -1.38 4.17
C PHE A 89 6.08 -1.39 5.11
N TYR A 90 6.06 -2.21 6.16
CA TYR A 90 7.17 -2.36 7.09
C TYR A 90 8.44 -2.90 6.41
N GLU A 91 8.33 -4.00 5.67
CA GLU A 91 9.51 -4.57 4.98
C GLU A 91 10.04 -3.62 3.90
N THR A 92 9.15 -2.86 3.24
CA THR A 92 9.54 -1.84 2.26
C THR A 92 10.32 -0.70 2.94
N SER A 93 9.83 -0.17 4.06
CA SER A 93 10.52 0.89 4.79
C SER A 93 11.90 0.44 5.26
N LYS A 94 12.02 -0.80 5.77
CA LYS A 94 13.28 -1.38 6.19
C LYS A 94 14.26 -1.62 5.04
N ARG A 95 13.78 -2.16 3.92
CA ARG A 95 14.61 -2.46 2.75
C ARG A 95 15.28 -1.22 2.18
N PHE A 96 14.54 -0.12 2.10
CA PHE A 96 14.94 1.12 1.44
C PHE A 96 15.33 2.24 2.41
N GLY A 97 15.41 1.94 3.71
CA GLY A 97 15.89 2.88 4.73
C GLY A 97 14.99 4.11 4.90
N LEU A 98 13.68 3.92 4.75
CA LEU A 98 12.68 4.96 4.94
C LEU A 98 12.24 4.97 6.41
N ASP A 99 12.16 6.16 7.01
CA ASP A 99 11.61 6.36 8.35
C ASP A 99 10.11 6.62 8.22
N ILE A 100 9.31 5.57 8.39
CA ILE A 100 7.86 5.61 8.16
C ILE A 100 7.15 5.04 9.39
N ALA A 101 6.26 5.84 9.99
CA ALA A 101 5.33 5.33 10.99
C ALA A 101 4.14 4.62 10.31
N ILE A 102 3.85 3.38 10.70
CA ILE A 102 2.76 2.59 10.10
C ILE A 102 1.64 2.43 11.13
N HIS A 103 0.45 2.88 10.78
CA HIS A 103 -0.75 2.78 11.58
C HIS A 103 -1.73 1.84 10.88
N SER A 104 -2.04 0.74 11.54
CA SER A 104 -2.91 -0.30 11.00
C SER A 104 -4.17 -0.37 11.83
N VAL A 105 -5.33 -0.23 11.20
CA VAL A 105 -6.63 -0.15 11.85
C VAL A 105 -7.50 -1.33 11.42
N ASP A 106 -8.16 -1.95 12.39
CA ASP A 106 -9.21 -2.93 12.13
C ASP A 106 -10.40 -2.65 13.04
N LEU A 107 -11.49 -3.35 12.78
CA LEU A 107 -12.63 -3.34 13.67
C LEU A 107 -12.25 -3.93 15.06
N PRO A 108 -13.00 -3.57 16.12
CA PRO A 108 -12.86 -4.20 17.42
C PRO A 108 -12.99 -5.73 17.37
N ASP A 109 -12.25 -6.44 18.23
CA ASP A 109 -12.14 -7.92 18.17
C ASP A 109 -13.47 -8.65 18.42
N ASP A 110 -14.44 -7.98 19.05
CA ASP A 110 -15.80 -8.44 19.33
C ASP A 110 -16.79 -8.18 18.18
N THR A 111 -16.36 -7.51 17.11
CA THR A 111 -17.21 -7.25 15.94
C THR A 111 -17.38 -8.51 15.12
N ALA A 112 -18.64 -8.95 14.96
CA ALA A 112 -18.98 -10.07 14.10
C ALA A 112 -18.87 -9.66 12.61
N HIS A 113 -17.71 -9.92 12.01
CA HIS A 113 -17.47 -9.75 10.58
C HIS A 113 -16.85 -11.03 10.01
N GLN A 114 -17.29 -11.48 8.84
CA GLN A 114 -16.91 -12.78 8.27
C GLN A 114 -15.40 -12.93 8.08
N GLU A 115 -14.71 -11.82 7.81
CA GLU A 115 -13.28 -11.77 7.55
C GLU A 115 -12.45 -11.33 8.75
N HIS A 116 -13.05 -11.05 9.92
CA HIS A 116 -12.28 -10.60 11.08
C HIS A 116 -11.52 -11.78 11.71
N PRO A 117 -10.18 -11.68 11.90
CA PRO A 117 -9.34 -12.82 12.31
C PRO A 117 -9.32 -13.02 13.84
N GLY A 118 -10.06 -12.20 14.59
CA GLY A 118 -10.09 -12.22 16.05
C GLY A 118 -8.70 -12.06 16.66
N LEU A 119 -8.29 -13.02 17.50
CA LEU A 119 -6.98 -12.99 18.18
C LEU A 119 -5.77 -13.02 17.21
N GLN A 120 -5.97 -13.45 15.96
CA GLN A 120 -4.93 -13.44 14.94
C GLN A 120 -4.75 -12.10 14.23
N ARG A 121 -5.54 -11.08 14.59
CA ARG A 121 -5.41 -9.74 14.04
C ARG A 121 -3.99 -9.21 14.15
N GLY A 122 -3.46 -8.73 13.03
CA GLY A 122 -2.12 -8.15 12.93
C GLY A 122 -0.99 -9.10 13.34
N VAL A 123 -1.20 -10.43 13.36
CA VAL A 123 -0.18 -11.39 13.83
C VAL A 123 1.16 -11.25 13.12
N LEU A 124 1.17 -10.81 11.84
CA LEU A 124 2.39 -10.59 11.08
C LEU A 124 3.17 -9.34 11.48
N VAL A 125 2.57 -8.44 12.26
CA VAL A 125 3.18 -7.16 12.65
C VAL A 125 3.18 -6.89 14.15
N LYS A 126 2.53 -7.74 14.95
CA LYS A 126 2.56 -7.67 16.41
C LYS A 126 4.00 -7.66 16.93
N GLY A 127 4.33 -6.65 17.72
CA GLY A 127 5.66 -6.47 18.32
C GLY A 127 6.67 -5.72 17.44
N LEU A 128 6.31 -5.33 16.21
CA LEU A 128 7.13 -4.42 15.40
C LEU A 128 6.91 -2.99 15.88
N HIS A 129 7.97 -2.32 16.34
CA HIS A 129 7.86 -1.01 17.01
C HIS A 129 7.42 0.15 16.10
N GLU A 130 7.59 0.00 14.80
CA GLU A 130 7.19 0.96 13.78
C GLU A 130 5.74 0.78 13.33
N VAL A 131 5.09 -0.32 13.77
CA VAL A 131 3.70 -0.62 13.43
C VAL A 131 2.84 -0.48 14.69
N THR A 132 1.92 0.48 14.67
CA THR A 132 0.92 0.66 15.73
C THR A 132 -0.41 0.08 15.27
N LEU A 133 -0.94 -0.88 16.03
CA LEU A 133 -2.28 -1.45 15.81
C LEU A 133 -3.34 -0.64 16.54
N HIS A 134 -4.37 -0.22 15.83
CA HIS A 134 -5.54 0.51 16.36
C HIS A 134 -6.81 -0.33 16.20
N GLN A 135 -7.87 0.05 16.92
CA GLN A 135 -9.21 -0.50 16.73
C GLN A 135 -10.20 0.64 16.51
N GLY A 136 -11.13 0.47 15.58
CA GLY A 136 -12.20 1.41 15.30
C GLY A 136 -12.60 1.46 13.83
N ASP A 137 -13.43 2.43 13.48
CA ASP A 137 -13.74 2.76 12.09
C ASP A 137 -12.50 3.35 11.40
N GLY A 138 -12.11 2.79 10.25
CA GLY A 138 -10.87 3.13 9.55
C GLY A 138 -10.73 4.62 9.24
N LEU A 139 -11.78 5.23 8.67
CA LEU A 139 -11.79 6.67 8.37
C LEU A 139 -11.68 7.50 9.65
N THR A 140 -12.48 7.19 10.68
CA THR A 140 -12.49 7.95 11.94
C THR A 140 -11.10 7.94 12.60
N VAL A 141 -10.50 6.76 12.76
CA VAL A 141 -9.18 6.60 13.37
C VAL A 141 -8.09 7.26 12.51
N CYS A 142 -8.17 7.15 11.17
CA CYS A 142 -7.25 7.80 10.24
C CYS A 142 -7.23 9.32 10.47
N LEU A 143 -8.39 9.97 10.57
CA LEU A 143 -8.49 11.41 10.82
C LEU A 143 -7.95 11.80 12.20
N GLU A 144 -8.19 10.99 13.23
CA GLU A 144 -7.62 11.22 14.56
C GLU A 144 -6.08 11.12 14.56
N ILE A 145 -5.51 10.18 13.82
CA ILE A 145 -4.05 10.06 13.66
C ILE A 145 -3.51 11.28 12.91
N HIS A 146 -4.12 11.63 11.78
CA HIS A 146 -3.71 12.78 10.97
C HIS A 146 -3.69 14.08 11.81
N ASN A 147 -4.78 14.35 12.55
CA ASN A 147 -4.89 15.52 13.40
C ASN A 147 -3.84 15.57 14.53
N ARG A 148 -3.41 14.41 15.03
CA ARG A 148 -2.34 14.31 16.06
C ARG A 148 -0.96 14.54 15.48
N ILE A 149 -0.68 14.05 14.28
CA ILE A 149 0.62 14.22 13.60
C ILE A 149 0.81 15.66 13.14
N GLY A 150 -0.27 16.33 12.73
CA GLY A 150 -0.23 17.74 12.31
C GLY A 150 0.08 17.90 10.83
N LYS A 151 1.23 18.50 10.48
CA LYS A 151 1.60 18.82 9.09
C LYS A 151 2.70 17.90 8.57
N PRO A 152 2.37 16.71 8.03
CA PRO A 152 3.33 15.87 7.33
C PRO A 152 3.74 16.49 5.99
N ASN A 153 4.93 16.13 5.51
CA ASN A 153 5.37 16.40 4.13
C ASN A 153 4.62 15.51 3.14
N SER A 154 4.39 14.24 3.51
CA SER A 154 3.71 13.27 2.66
C SER A 154 2.98 12.24 3.51
N THR A 155 1.77 11.87 3.09
CA THR A 155 0.96 10.83 3.72
C THR A 155 0.49 9.86 2.65
N LEU A 156 0.45 8.57 3.00
CA LEU A 156 -0.21 7.55 2.20
C LEU A 156 -1.32 6.90 3.04
N VAL A 157 -2.53 6.90 2.51
CA VAL A 157 -3.68 6.20 3.09
C VAL A 157 -3.96 4.96 2.24
N PHE A 158 -4.08 3.79 2.86
CA PHE A 158 -4.44 2.54 2.18
C PHE A 158 -5.84 2.08 2.61
N ILE A 159 -6.76 2.00 1.65
CA ILE A 159 -8.16 1.65 1.85
C ILE A 159 -8.37 0.19 1.40
N ASP A 160 -8.54 -0.70 2.38
CA ASP A 160 -8.79 -2.14 2.17
C ASP A 160 -9.84 -2.67 3.16
N GLY A 161 -10.89 -1.87 3.40
CA GLY A 161 -12.03 -2.22 4.26
C GLY A 161 -13.12 -3.00 3.52
N ASP A 162 -14.39 -2.68 3.79
CA ASP A 162 -15.51 -3.25 3.02
C ASP A 162 -15.49 -2.76 1.57
N HIS A 163 -15.50 -3.70 0.62
CA HIS A 163 -15.40 -3.43 -0.82
C HIS A 163 -16.74 -3.06 -1.47
N THR A 164 -17.76 -2.68 -0.70
CA THR A 164 -19.00 -2.11 -1.25
C THR A 164 -18.76 -0.70 -1.81
N HIS A 165 -19.52 -0.34 -2.86
CA HIS A 165 -19.52 1.02 -3.41
C HIS A 165 -19.75 2.09 -2.33
N ALA A 166 -20.74 1.88 -1.45
CA ALA A 166 -21.11 2.84 -0.43
C ALA A 166 -19.99 3.06 0.60
N SER A 167 -19.34 1.98 1.05
CA SER A 167 -18.23 2.06 2.00
C SER A 167 -17.03 2.79 1.39
N VAL A 168 -16.55 2.33 0.23
CA VAL A 168 -15.40 2.94 -0.45
C VAL A 168 -15.67 4.41 -0.79
N LYS A 169 -16.88 4.75 -1.22
CA LYS A 169 -17.26 6.15 -1.50
C LYS A 169 -17.20 7.01 -0.24
N ARG A 170 -17.74 6.56 0.89
CA ARG A 170 -17.69 7.29 2.17
C ARG A 170 -16.25 7.54 2.58
N GLU A 171 -15.44 6.50 2.54
CA GLU A 171 -14.06 6.52 3.00
C GLU A 171 -13.17 7.39 2.12
N LEU A 172 -13.21 7.16 0.80
CA LEU A 172 -12.43 7.93 -0.16
C LEU A 172 -12.80 9.42 -0.13
N THR A 173 -14.09 9.75 -0.13
CA THR A 173 -14.50 11.17 -0.06
C THR A 173 -14.12 11.80 1.27
N GLY A 174 -14.24 11.08 2.39
CA GLY A 174 -13.79 11.54 3.70
C GLY A 174 -12.30 11.89 3.72
N VAL A 175 -11.43 11.00 3.21
CA VAL A 175 -10.00 11.25 3.09
C VAL A 175 -9.74 12.46 2.17
N MET A 176 -10.33 12.50 0.97
CA MET A 176 -10.11 13.59 0.03
C MET A 176 -10.56 14.97 0.55
N THR A 177 -11.58 15.00 1.41
CA THR A 177 -12.10 16.23 2.02
C THR A 177 -11.21 16.70 3.17
N HIS A 178 -10.82 15.80 4.07
CA HIS A 178 -10.15 16.17 5.32
C HIS A 178 -8.62 16.07 5.27
N MET A 179 -8.08 15.29 4.33
CA MET A 179 -6.64 15.08 4.11
C MET A 179 -6.29 15.44 2.66
N PRO A 180 -6.43 16.73 2.29
CA PRO A 180 -6.36 17.21 0.90
C PRO A 180 -5.07 16.87 0.15
N ASP A 181 -3.98 16.64 0.87
CA ASP A 181 -2.63 16.40 0.36
C ASP A 181 -2.20 14.92 0.48
N ALA A 182 -3.08 14.05 0.99
CA ALA A 182 -2.77 12.62 1.10
C ALA A 182 -2.72 11.96 -0.27
N ASN A 183 -1.82 10.99 -0.42
CA ASN A 183 -1.90 10.00 -1.48
C ASN A 183 -2.78 8.84 -0.98
N ILE A 184 -3.51 8.20 -1.89
CA ILE A 184 -4.52 7.20 -1.53
C ILE A 184 -4.34 5.96 -2.39
N LEU A 185 -4.11 4.81 -1.77
CA LEU A 185 -4.05 3.51 -2.42
C LEU A 185 -5.33 2.75 -2.04
N LEU A 186 -5.98 2.12 -3.01
CA LEU A 186 -7.25 1.41 -2.82
C LEU A 186 -7.15 0.01 -3.43
N HIS A 187 -7.64 -1.00 -2.73
CA HIS A 187 -7.69 -2.39 -3.17
C HIS A 187 -9.08 -2.77 -3.73
N ASP A 188 -9.18 -3.92 -4.39
CA ASP A 188 -10.35 -4.44 -5.10
C ASP A 188 -11.03 -3.46 -6.09
N THR A 189 -10.21 -2.73 -6.83
CA THR A 189 -10.64 -1.67 -7.76
C THR A 189 -10.73 -2.10 -9.23
N PHE A 190 -10.71 -3.39 -9.54
CA PHE A 190 -10.73 -3.84 -10.93
C PHE A 190 -12.06 -3.51 -11.62
N TYR A 191 -11.99 -2.97 -12.84
CA TYR A 191 -13.18 -2.75 -13.66
C TYR A 191 -13.47 -3.92 -14.59
N GLN A 192 -14.74 -4.28 -14.69
CA GLN A 192 -15.25 -5.13 -15.75
C GLN A 192 -16.69 -4.74 -16.10
N SER A 193 -17.16 -5.10 -17.29
CA SER A 193 -18.57 -4.90 -17.65
C SER A 193 -19.51 -5.70 -16.73
N GLU A 194 -20.75 -5.20 -16.57
CA GLU A 194 -21.80 -5.84 -15.77
C GLU A 194 -22.02 -7.33 -16.11
N LYS A 195 -21.76 -7.72 -17.36
CA LYS A 195 -21.87 -9.11 -17.84
C LYS A 195 -20.99 -10.11 -17.09
N SER A 196 -19.93 -9.64 -16.43
CA SER A 196 -19.06 -10.50 -15.62
C SER A 196 -19.66 -10.89 -14.28
N GLY A 197 -20.63 -10.13 -13.77
CA GLY A 197 -21.13 -10.27 -12.40
C GLY A 197 -20.12 -9.88 -11.32
N TYR A 198 -18.99 -9.25 -11.68
CA TYR A 198 -18.00 -8.80 -10.70
C TYR A 198 -18.48 -7.57 -9.92
N ASN A 199 -18.04 -7.47 -8.67
CA ASN A 199 -18.22 -6.25 -7.88
C ASN A 199 -17.31 -5.16 -8.45
N VAL A 200 -17.91 -4.15 -9.10
CA VAL A 200 -17.20 -2.95 -9.60
C VAL A 200 -17.45 -1.73 -8.72
N GLY A 201 -18.03 -1.92 -7.53
CA GLY A 201 -18.35 -0.85 -6.60
C GLY A 201 -17.18 0.06 -6.24
N PRO A 202 -16.00 -0.47 -5.88
CA PRO A 202 -14.82 0.33 -5.56
C PRO A 202 -14.33 1.14 -6.78
N TYR A 203 -14.31 0.55 -7.97
CA TYR A 203 -13.96 1.27 -9.20
C TYR A 203 -14.90 2.45 -9.47
N THR A 204 -16.21 2.23 -9.38
CA THR A 204 -17.22 3.28 -9.59
C THR A 204 -17.11 4.38 -8.53
N ALA A 205 -16.88 4.03 -7.27
CA ALA A 205 -16.67 4.99 -6.18
C ALA A 205 -15.46 5.90 -6.45
N ILE A 206 -14.36 5.36 -6.95
CA ILE A 206 -13.17 6.13 -7.36
C ILE A 206 -13.53 7.10 -8.49
N ALA A 207 -14.22 6.63 -9.54
CA ALA A 207 -14.60 7.46 -10.67
C ALA A 207 -15.49 8.63 -10.25
N GLU A 208 -16.48 8.38 -9.38
CA GLU A 208 -17.36 9.41 -8.82
C GLU A 208 -16.58 10.43 -7.96
N ALA A 209 -15.69 9.96 -7.09
CA ALA A 209 -14.91 10.85 -6.22
C ALA A 209 -13.96 11.75 -7.03
N MET A 210 -13.30 11.20 -8.05
CA MET A 210 -12.43 11.97 -8.95
C MET A 210 -13.19 13.00 -9.78
N ALA A 211 -14.46 12.74 -10.14
CA ALA A 211 -15.29 13.70 -10.86
C ALA A 211 -15.61 14.96 -10.04
N VAL A 212 -15.65 14.84 -8.70
CA VAL A 212 -15.89 15.98 -7.78
C VAL A 212 -14.63 16.80 -7.52
N ALA A 213 -13.43 16.21 -7.70
CA ALA A 213 -12.14 16.88 -7.54
C ALA A 213 -11.27 16.73 -8.80
N PRO A 214 -11.70 17.29 -9.95
CA PRO A 214 -11.00 17.11 -11.21
C PRO A 214 -9.58 17.66 -11.13
N ASN A 215 -8.63 16.94 -11.73
CA ASN A 215 -7.19 17.27 -11.78
C ASN A 215 -6.45 17.30 -10.43
N ARG A 216 -7.11 16.98 -9.31
CA ARG A 216 -6.44 16.89 -8.01
C ARG A 216 -5.47 15.73 -7.95
N TYR A 217 -5.90 14.57 -8.44
CA TYR A 217 -5.14 13.33 -8.40
C TYR A 217 -4.79 12.85 -9.80
N ARG A 218 -3.57 12.33 -9.95
CA ARG A 218 -3.26 11.39 -11.03
C ARG A 218 -3.63 9.98 -10.58
N ARG A 219 -3.99 9.13 -11.53
CA ARG A 219 -4.40 7.74 -11.28
C ARG A 219 -3.43 6.76 -11.92
N LEU A 220 -3.01 5.75 -11.15
CA LEU A 220 -2.35 4.54 -11.65
C LEU A 220 -3.15 3.34 -11.16
N SER A 221 -3.43 2.39 -12.05
CA SER A 221 -4.27 1.24 -11.73
C SER A 221 -3.65 -0.04 -12.27
N THR A 222 -3.83 -1.14 -11.55
CA THR A 222 -3.47 -2.48 -12.01
C THR A 222 -4.68 -3.17 -12.60
N ASP A 223 -4.87 -3.04 -13.92
CA ASP A 223 -6.14 -3.35 -14.58
C ASP A 223 -6.09 -4.59 -15.49
N THR A 224 -5.21 -5.55 -15.20
CA THR A 224 -5.06 -6.76 -16.03
C THR A 224 -5.86 -7.96 -15.54
N GLY A 225 -6.42 -7.92 -14.32
CA GLY A 225 -7.18 -9.01 -13.72
C GLY A 225 -7.65 -8.68 -12.30
N LEU A 226 -8.21 -9.68 -11.62
CA LEU A 226 -8.59 -9.61 -10.20
C LEU A 226 -7.46 -10.12 -9.31
N PRO A 227 -7.29 -9.57 -8.09
CA PRO A 227 -7.84 -8.28 -7.66
C PRO A 227 -7.21 -7.11 -8.46
N GLY A 228 -7.79 -5.93 -8.31
CA GLY A 228 -7.25 -4.70 -8.88
C GLY A 228 -6.90 -3.71 -7.77
N MET A 229 -5.90 -2.85 -8.01
CA MET A 229 -5.47 -1.84 -7.07
C MET A 229 -5.28 -0.51 -7.80
N THR A 230 -5.68 0.58 -7.16
CA THR A 230 -5.56 1.93 -7.71
C THR A 230 -4.83 2.85 -6.74
N LEU A 231 -3.81 3.53 -7.24
CA LEU A 231 -3.14 4.64 -6.58
C LEU A 231 -3.66 5.96 -7.14
N LEU A 232 -4.20 6.80 -6.25
CA LEU A 232 -4.48 8.21 -6.46
C LEU A 232 -3.36 9.01 -5.80
N TYR A 233 -2.60 9.77 -6.58
CA TYR A 233 -1.41 10.44 -6.06
C TYR A 233 -1.29 11.88 -6.53
N GLN A 234 -0.55 12.63 -5.74
CA GLN A 234 -0.16 14.02 -5.96
C GLN A 234 1.36 14.07 -5.87
N LEU A 235 2.05 14.35 -6.98
CA LEU A 235 3.47 14.69 -6.88
C LEU A 235 3.53 16.19 -6.59
N THR A 236 3.87 16.52 -5.35
CA THR A 236 4.15 17.90 -4.98
C THR A 236 5.37 18.38 -5.75
N LYS A 237 5.23 19.51 -6.44
CA LYS A 237 6.40 20.25 -6.92
C LYS A 237 7.19 20.66 -5.69
N VAL A 238 8.43 20.19 -5.56
CA VAL A 238 9.34 20.68 -4.52
C VAL A 238 9.47 22.19 -4.70
N PRO A 239 8.98 23.02 -3.78
CA PRO A 239 9.12 24.47 -3.91
C PRO A 239 10.59 24.82 -3.67
N GLY A 240 11.26 25.45 -4.64
CA GLY A 240 12.61 26.00 -4.46
C GLY A 240 13.76 25.26 -5.14
N LEU A 241 13.49 24.48 -6.19
CA LEU A 241 14.43 24.28 -7.30
C LEU A 241 14.09 25.24 -8.45
#